data_AF-A0A0A1T3J5-F1
#
_entry.id   AF-A0A0A1T3J5-F1
#
_cell.length_a   1.000
_cell.length_b   1.000
_cell.length_c   1.000
_cell.angle_alpha   90.00
_cell.angle_beta   90.00
_cell.angle_gamma   90.00
#
_symmetry.space_group_name_H-M   'P 1'
#
loop_
_entity.id
_entity.type
_entity.pdbx_description
1 polymer ?
#
loop_
_entity_poly.entity_id
_entity_poly.type
_entity_poly.pdbx_seq_one_letter_code
_entity_poly.pdbx_strand_id
1 'polypeptide(L)'
;MSSQFAASGYALPISMPGKGNQYASYAQYSMSPPECDDSYSSASGSGASYSVGFTNSSAASYMGSSHGDYETVGSASGIDFQDYMQDRFAGSFNPIPMDRSMAVQAQSSGKLNAKHRELMELQKKAQARLARTRERFQDGMRDAREVRGDLEWTQKKVTSLNAKASRMRPKEYAKARARYPSPEC
;
A
#
# COMPACT_ATOMS: atom_id res chain seq x y z
N MET A 1 25.90 -64.39 -10.64
CA MET A 1 26.07 -63.54 -9.44
C MET A 1 24.94 -62.52 -9.43
N SER A 2 24.27 -62.41 -8.28
CA SER A 2 22.97 -61.77 -8.08
C SER A 2 22.98 -60.26 -8.38
N SER A 3 21.99 -59.84 -9.16
CA SER A 3 21.62 -58.45 -9.41
C SER A 3 20.99 -57.83 -8.16
N GLN A 4 21.60 -56.76 -7.66
CA GLN A 4 21.00 -55.93 -6.60
C GLN A 4 20.32 -54.71 -7.23
N PHE A 5 19.01 -54.65 -7.04
CA PHE A 5 18.16 -53.52 -7.39
C PHE A 5 18.42 -52.38 -6.40
N ALA A 6 18.79 -51.20 -6.89
CA ALA A 6 18.75 -49.99 -6.09
C ALA A 6 17.28 -49.54 -5.96
N ALA A 7 16.71 -49.73 -4.77
CA ALA A 7 15.38 -49.25 -4.43
C ALA A 7 15.38 -47.72 -4.41
N SER A 8 14.48 -47.13 -5.20
CA SER A 8 14.17 -45.70 -5.20
C SER A 8 13.64 -45.29 -3.82
N GLY A 9 14.38 -44.45 -3.10
CA GLY A 9 13.98 -43.92 -1.81
C GLY A 9 12.84 -42.91 -1.98
N TYR A 10 11.64 -43.31 -1.58
CA TYR A 10 10.50 -42.40 -1.44
C TYR A 10 10.77 -41.43 -0.29
N ALA A 11 10.88 -40.13 -0.60
CA ALA A 11 10.92 -39.07 0.40
C ALA A 11 9.52 -38.88 1.00
N LEU A 12 9.37 -39.13 2.29
CA LEU A 12 8.13 -38.85 3.03
C LEU A 12 7.97 -37.34 3.25
N PRO A 13 6.74 -36.78 3.14
CA PRO A 13 6.50 -35.37 3.38
C PRO A 13 6.65 -35.04 4.88
N ILE A 14 7.47 -34.03 5.18
CA ILE A 14 7.64 -33.48 6.52
C ILE A 14 6.38 -32.68 6.89
N SER A 15 5.69 -33.07 7.96
CA SER A 15 4.57 -32.31 8.53
C SER A 15 5.08 -31.03 9.20
N MET A 16 4.69 -29.88 8.66
CA MET A 16 4.86 -28.57 9.31
C MET A 16 3.84 -28.41 10.45
N PRO A 17 4.22 -27.86 11.62
CA PRO A 17 3.27 -27.56 12.68
C PRO A 17 2.32 -26.44 12.24
N GLY A 18 1.04 -26.78 12.09
CA GLY A 18 -0.03 -25.83 11.83
C GLY A 18 -0.23 -24.90 13.03
N LYS A 19 -0.09 -23.59 12.81
CA LYS A 19 -0.60 -22.60 13.75
C LYS A 19 -2.12 -22.75 13.78
N GLY A 20 -2.64 -23.13 14.94
CA GLY A 20 -4.05 -23.38 15.17
C GLY A 20 -4.93 -22.20 14.76
N ASN A 21 -6.03 -22.54 14.11
CA ASN A 21 -7.15 -21.65 13.88
C ASN A 21 -7.82 -21.31 15.23
N GLN A 22 -7.76 -20.05 15.62
CA GLN A 22 -8.76 -19.44 16.49
C GLN A 22 -9.65 -18.61 15.56
N TYR A 23 -10.90 -19.04 15.41
CA TYR A 23 -11.91 -18.29 14.67
C TYR A 23 -12.23 -16.98 15.40
N ALA A 24 -12.18 -15.87 14.69
CA ALA A 24 -13.03 -14.71 14.95
C ALA A 24 -13.84 -14.46 13.68
N SER A 25 -15.12 -14.82 13.76
CA SER A 25 -16.14 -14.50 12.77
C SER A 25 -16.33 -12.97 12.76
N TYR A 26 -15.91 -12.31 11.68
CA TYR A 26 -16.48 -11.02 11.30
C TYR A 26 -16.77 -11.05 9.80
N ALA A 27 -18.01 -11.40 9.49
CA ALA A 27 -18.62 -11.08 8.21
C ALA A 27 -18.91 -9.57 8.16
N GLN A 28 -18.99 -9.04 6.95
CA GLN A 28 -19.50 -7.71 6.58
C GLN A 28 -18.49 -6.55 6.77
N TYR A 29 -17.76 -6.22 5.71
CA TYR A 29 -17.94 -4.96 4.95
C TYR A 29 -16.88 -4.87 3.85
N SER A 30 -17.31 -5.17 2.62
CA SER A 30 -16.64 -4.70 1.41
C SER A 30 -16.87 -3.20 1.34
N MET A 31 -15.91 -2.38 1.76
CA MET A 31 -15.98 -0.94 1.51
C MET A 31 -15.39 -0.67 0.13
N SER A 32 -16.26 -0.34 -0.82
CA SER A 32 -15.87 0.23 -2.11
C SER A 32 -15.09 1.53 -1.88
N PRO A 33 -14.09 1.86 -2.73
CA PRO A 33 -13.42 3.15 -2.67
C PRO A 33 -14.43 4.32 -2.75
N PRO A 34 -14.20 5.45 -2.07
CA PRO A 34 -15.11 6.59 -2.10
C PRO A 34 -15.32 7.06 -3.54
N GLU A 35 -16.57 7.18 -3.97
CA GLU A 35 -16.92 7.78 -5.25
C GLU A 35 -16.66 9.29 -5.17
N CYS A 36 -15.93 9.81 -6.15
CA CYS A 36 -15.71 11.25 -6.31
C CYS A 36 -16.95 11.82 -7.01
N ASP A 37 -17.72 12.67 -6.34
CA ASP A 37 -18.82 13.38 -6.99
C ASP A 37 -18.27 14.42 -7.97
N ASP A 38 -18.47 14.16 -9.26
CA ASP A 38 -18.40 15.15 -10.33
C ASP A 38 -19.72 15.95 -10.35
N SER A 39 -19.67 17.22 -9.97
CA SER A 39 -20.73 18.17 -10.29
C SER A 39 -20.12 19.53 -10.61
N TYR A 40 -20.02 19.78 -11.92
CA TYR A 40 -19.63 21.07 -12.46
C TYR A 40 -20.82 22.04 -12.45
N SER A 41 -20.45 23.29 -12.13
CA SER A 41 -21.04 24.55 -12.59
C SER A 41 -22.04 25.29 -11.68
N SER A 42 -21.48 26.39 -11.13
CA SER A 42 -22.02 27.76 -11.18
C SER A 42 -23.05 28.17 -10.12
N ALA A 43 -22.56 28.80 -9.05
CA ALA A 43 -23.06 30.09 -8.57
C ALA A 43 -22.13 30.68 -7.51
N SER A 44 -21.84 31.96 -7.66
CA SER A 44 -21.20 32.83 -6.68
C SER A 44 -21.81 32.71 -5.28
N GLY A 45 -20.96 32.70 -4.24
CA GLY A 45 -21.41 32.99 -2.88
C GLY A 45 -20.54 32.38 -1.81
N SER A 46 -19.68 33.21 -1.23
CA SER A 46 -19.41 33.24 0.22
C SER A 46 -19.04 31.91 0.89
N GLY A 47 -17.73 31.66 1.02
CA GLY A 47 -17.20 30.61 1.88
C GLY A 47 -17.61 30.82 3.34
N ALA A 48 -18.53 29.98 3.81
CA ALA A 48 -18.85 29.82 5.22
C ALA A 48 -17.78 28.94 5.88
N SER A 49 -16.62 29.53 6.17
CA SER A 49 -15.65 28.97 7.11
C SER A 49 -16.19 29.22 8.52
N TYR A 50 -16.47 28.15 9.25
CA TYR A 50 -16.85 28.19 10.66
C TYR A 50 -15.81 28.99 11.46
N SER A 51 -16.26 30.09 12.05
CA SER A 51 -15.48 30.96 12.92
C SER A 51 -15.63 30.52 14.37
N VAL A 52 -14.50 30.31 15.03
CA VAL A 52 -14.25 30.65 16.44
C VAL A 52 -12.88 31.31 16.38
N GLY A 53 -12.68 32.61 16.58
CA GLY A 53 -13.36 33.49 17.53
C GLY A 53 -12.34 33.93 18.59
N PHE A 54 -11.27 34.61 18.18
CA PHE A 54 -10.53 35.54 19.06
C PHE A 54 -10.23 36.80 18.27
N THR A 55 -11.06 37.80 18.52
CA THR A 55 -10.89 39.19 18.13
C THR A 55 -9.80 39.81 18.99
N ASN A 56 -8.77 40.40 18.40
CA ASN A 56 -8.33 41.70 18.88
C ASN A 56 -7.88 42.57 17.73
N SER A 57 -8.73 43.55 17.46
CA SER A 57 -8.50 44.70 16.61
C SER A 57 -7.50 45.64 17.28
N SER A 58 -6.41 45.99 16.60
CA SER A 58 -5.74 47.26 16.83
C SER A 58 -5.06 47.70 15.53
N ALA A 59 -5.80 48.47 14.74
CA ALA A 59 -5.24 49.33 13.72
C ALA A 59 -4.37 50.41 14.40
N ALA A 60 -3.19 50.68 13.86
CA ALA A 60 -2.53 51.97 14.05
C ALA A 60 -1.46 52.19 12.97
N SER A 61 -1.89 52.79 11.87
CA SER A 61 -1.04 53.70 11.11
C SER A 61 -0.80 54.95 11.97
N TYR A 62 0.45 55.22 12.31
CA TYR A 62 0.95 56.48 12.88
C TYR A 62 2.42 56.57 12.41
N MET A 63 2.70 57.34 11.36
CA MET A 63 3.21 58.71 11.45
C MET A 63 4.63 58.68 12.04
N GLY A 64 5.69 58.85 11.25
CA GLY A 64 6.04 60.17 10.74
C GLY A 64 6.33 61.11 11.91
N SER A 65 7.52 60.98 12.52
CA SER A 65 8.09 62.01 13.37
C SER A 65 9.54 62.21 12.96
N SER A 66 9.76 63.35 12.30
CA SER A 66 11.04 64.03 12.27
C SER A 66 11.41 64.49 13.67
N HIS A 67 12.72 64.70 13.85
CA HIS A 67 13.32 65.70 14.73
C HIS A 67 13.42 65.36 16.22
N GLY A 68 14.66 65.43 16.72
CA GLY A 68 14.93 65.46 18.15
C GLY A 68 16.35 65.06 18.45
N ASP A 69 17.30 65.96 18.22
CA ASP A 69 18.57 65.98 18.91
C ASP A 69 18.30 65.90 20.43
N TYR A 70 18.38 64.68 20.98
CA TYR A 70 18.51 64.47 22.43
C TYR A 70 19.90 63.92 22.67
N GLU A 71 20.84 64.85 22.66
CA GLU A 71 22.03 64.81 23.51
C GLU A 71 21.54 64.49 24.94
N THR A 72 21.59 63.22 25.32
CA THR A 72 21.33 62.78 26.70
C THR A 72 22.65 62.81 27.45
N VAL A 73 23.19 64.01 27.65
CA VAL A 73 24.03 64.33 28.79
C VAL A 73 23.21 64.06 30.06
N GLY A 74 23.51 62.93 30.70
CA GLY A 74 23.12 62.68 32.08
C GLY A 74 21.93 61.75 32.26
N SER A 75 22.17 60.45 32.11
CA SER A 75 21.61 59.48 33.07
C SER A 75 22.77 58.87 33.85
N ALA A 76 23.07 59.47 34.99
CA ALA A 76 23.97 58.97 36.03
C ALA A 76 23.35 57.76 36.77
N SER A 77 22.89 56.78 36.01
CA SER A 77 22.56 55.42 36.45
C SER A 77 23.01 54.51 35.30
N GLY A 78 24.30 54.16 35.30
CA GLY A 78 25.01 53.51 34.20
C GLY A 78 24.56 52.08 33.88
N ILE A 79 23.29 51.95 33.51
CA ILE A 79 22.63 50.71 33.18
C ILE A 79 21.86 50.97 31.89
N ASP A 80 22.38 50.50 30.76
CA ASP A 80 21.63 50.44 29.52
C ASP A 80 20.42 49.53 29.77
N PHE A 81 19.21 50.04 29.52
CA PHE A 81 17.98 49.29 29.74
C PHE A 81 17.95 48.01 28.91
N GLN A 82 18.56 48.01 27.72
CA GLN A 82 18.72 46.83 26.89
C GLN A 82 19.62 45.79 27.57
N ASP A 83 20.77 46.21 28.11
CA ASP A 83 21.69 45.33 28.84
C ASP A 83 21.06 44.81 30.14
N TYR A 84 20.32 45.66 30.87
CA TYR A 84 19.61 45.26 32.08
C TYR A 84 18.51 44.24 31.83
N MET A 85 17.74 44.43 30.74
CA MET A 85 16.72 43.46 30.34
C MET A 85 17.37 42.17 29.85
N GLN A 86 18.49 42.23 29.13
CA GLN A 86 19.24 41.04 28.70
C GLN A 86 19.82 40.28 29.90
N ASP A 87 20.41 40.95 30.88
CA ASP A 87 20.95 40.31 32.09
C ASP A 87 19.83 39.71 32.95
N ARG A 88 18.70 40.42 33.09
CA ARG A 88 17.52 39.87 33.76
C ARG A 88 16.91 38.69 33.00
N PHE A 89 16.91 38.74 31.68
CA PHE A 89 16.45 37.65 30.83
C PHE A 89 17.41 36.46 30.95
N ALA A 90 18.71 36.63 30.79
CA ALA A 90 19.70 35.57 30.93
C ALA A 90 19.70 34.94 32.34
N GLY A 91 19.46 35.74 33.39
CA GLY A 91 19.36 35.25 34.78
C GLY A 91 18.03 34.57 35.13
N SER A 92 16.96 34.77 34.34
CA SER A 92 15.64 34.16 34.55
C SER A 92 15.27 33.11 33.49
N PHE A 93 16.02 33.07 32.38
CA PHE A 93 15.84 32.15 31.28
C PHE A 93 16.39 30.77 31.65
N ASN A 94 15.50 29.80 31.74
CA ASN A 94 15.87 28.40 31.85
C ASN A 94 15.84 27.78 30.45
N PRO A 95 16.99 27.39 29.86
CA PRO A 95 17.03 26.79 28.51
C PRO A 95 16.45 25.37 28.46
N ILE A 96 16.36 24.68 29.60
CA ILE A 96 16.01 23.24 29.69
C ILE A 96 14.65 22.90 29.03
N PRO A 97 13.56 23.68 29.20
CA PRO A 97 12.28 23.39 28.56
C PRO A 97 12.32 23.51 27.03
N MET A 98 13.14 24.42 26.50
CA MET A 98 13.31 24.62 25.06
C MET A 98 14.11 23.47 24.44
N ASP A 99 15.21 23.06 25.07
CA ASP A 99 16.00 21.91 24.59
C ASP A 99 15.16 20.63 24.60
N ARG A 100 14.33 20.45 25.62
CA ARG A 100 13.40 19.33 25.70
C ARG A 100 12.37 19.35 24.58
N SER A 101 11.78 20.51 24.27
CA SER A 101 10.80 20.63 23.19
C SER A 101 11.45 20.38 21.83
N MET A 102 12.65 20.90 21.59
CA MET A 102 13.44 20.62 20.38
C MET A 102 13.78 19.14 20.25
N ALA A 103 14.20 18.48 21.33
CA ALA A 103 14.49 17.04 21.33
C ALA A 103 13.23 16.21 21.01
N VAL A 104 12.08 16.54 21.62
CA VAL A 104 10.80 15.87 21.35
C VAL A 104 10.37 16.10 19.90
N GLN A 105 10.53 17.32 19.37
CA GLN A 105 10.20 17.64 17.99
C GLN A 105 11.10 16.88 17.01
N ALA A 106 12.42 16.83 17.24
CA ALA A 106 13.37 16.09 16.43
C ALA A 106 13.10 14.58 16.48
N GLN A 107 12.79 14.03 17.65
CA GLN A 107 12.44 12.62 17.81
C GLN A 107 11.13 12.30 17.07
N SER A 108 10.11 13.15 17.22
CA SER A 108 8.81 12.97 16.58
C SER A 108 8.94 13.05 15.06
N SER A 109 9.66 14.05 14.54
CA SER A 109 9.89 14.21 13.10
C SER A 109 10.71 13.05 12.53
N GLY A 110 11.71 12.56 13.27
CA GLY A 110 12.47 11.36 12.91
C GLY A 110 11.58 10.11 12.79
N LYS A 111 10.72 9.88 13.78
CA LYS A 111 9.74 8.77 13.78
C LYS A 111 8.75 8.89 12.63
N LEU A 112 8.21 10.09 12.39
CA LEU A 112 7.29 10.38 11.30
C LEU A 112 7.93 10.08 9.95
N ASN A 113 9.16 10.56 9.73
CA ASN A 113 9.91 10.33 8.49
C ASN A 113 10.25 8.85 8.28
N ALA A 114 10.58 8.12 9.35
CA ALA A 114 10.80 6.68 9.28
C ALA A 114 9.51 5.95 8.84
N LYS A 115 8.37 6.28 9.44
CA LYS A 115 7.06 5.70 9.07
C LYS A 115 6.64 6.06 7.66
N HIS A 116 6.91 7.28 7.21
CA HIS A 116 6.64 7.68 5.83
C HIS A 116 7.43 6.83 4.83
N ARG A 117 8.73 6.59 5.07
CA ARG A 117 9.54 5.70 4.22
C ARG A 117 9.02 4.27 4.22
N GLU A 118 8.65 3.75 5.39
CA GLU A 118 8.07 2.41 5.54
C GLU A 118 6.77 2.27 4.74
N LEU A 119 5.87 3.25 4.81
CA LEU A 119 4.62 3.25 4.04
C LEU A 119 4.88 3.27 2.53
N MET A 120 5.82 4.10 2.07
CA MET A 120 6.19 4.16 0.65
C MET A 120 6.79 2.83 0.16
N GLU A 121 7.61 2.17 0.97
CA GLU A 121 8.15 0.85 0.65
C GLU A 121 7.05 -0.21 0.59
N LEU A 122 6.13 -0.21 1.56
CA LEU A 122 4.97 -1.12 1.59
C LEU A 122 4.07 -0.92 0.38
N GLN A 123 3.78 0.33 0.01
CA GLN A 123 3.01 0.66 -1.19
C GLN A 123 3.71 0.12 -2.44
N LYS A 124 5.01 0.36 -2.59
CA LYS A 124 5.80 -0.14 -3.72
C LYS A 124 5.78 -1.66 -3.80
N LYS A 125 5.92 -2.35 -2.66
CA LYS A 125 5.87 -3.82 -2.58
C LYS A 125 4.49 -4.36 -2.95
N ALA A 126 3.41 -3.71 -2.49
CA ALA A 126 2.05 -4.08 -2.86
C ALA A 126 1.80 -3.91 -4.37
N GLN A 127 2.23 -2.77 -4.94
CA GLN A 127 2.15 -2.51 -6.38
C GLN A 127 2.95 -3.54 -7.20
N ALA A 128 4.16 -3.87 -6.78
CA ALA A 128 4.99 -4.89 -7.44
C ALA A 128 4.32 -6.28 -7.39
N ARG A 129 3.70 -6.64 -6.26
CA ARG A 129 2.96 -7.89 -6.13
C ARG A 129 1.75 -7.92 -7.07
N LEU A 130 0.99 -6.82 -7.15
CA LEU A 130 -0.16 -6.69 -8.05
C LEU A 130 0.24 -6.80 -9.53
N ALA A 131 1.33 -6.14 -9.92
CA ALA A 131 1.87 -6.22 -11.27
C ALA A 131 2.24 -7.67 -11.62
N ARG A 132 2.97 -8.37 -10.73
CA ARG A 132 3.34 -9.78 -10.93
C ARG A 132 2.13 -10.71 -11.02
N THR A 133 1.07 -10.46 -10.23
CA THR A 133 -0.16 -11.27 -10.32
C THR A 133 -0.91 -11.04 -11.62
N ARG A 134 -0.90 -9.80 -12.15
CA ARG A 134 -1.53 -9.47 -13.44
C ARG A 134 -0.84 -10.16 -14.60
N GLU A 135 0.49 -10.13 -14.62
CA GLU A 135 1.31 -10.84 -15.62
C GLU A 135 1.01 -12.34 -15.62
N ARG A 136 1.11 -13.00 -14.44
CA ARG A 136 0.81 -14.43 -14.29
C ARG A 136 -0.61 -14.79 -14.69
N PHE A 137 -1.58 -13.91 -14.43
CA PHE A 137 -2.96 -14.13 -14.85
C PHE A 137 -3.11 -14.06 -16.37
N GLN A 138 -2.43 -13.11 -17.03
CA GLN A 138 -2.45 -13.01 -18.48
C GLN A 138 -1.78 -14.22 -19.15
N ASP A 139 -0.64 -14.67 -18.62
CA ASP A 139 0.00 -15.91 -19.08
C ASP A 139 -0.92 -17.11 -18.89
N GLY A 140 -1.51 -17.29 -17.71
CA GLY A 140 -2.47 -18.37 -17.47
C GLY A 140 -3.69 -18.32 -18.39
N MET A 141 -4.14 -17.11 -18.78
CA MET A 141 -5.21 -16.95 -19.78
C MET A 141 -4.78 -17.32 -21.19
N ARG A 142 -3.53 -17.06 -21.58
CA ARG A 142 -2.99 -17.53 -22.87
C ARG A 142 -2.89 -19.05 -22.87
N ASP A 143 -2.29 -19.62 -21.84
CA ASP A 143 -2.08 -21.06 -21.71
C ASP A 143 -3.42 -21.81 -21.71
N ALA A 144 -4.44 -21.30 -21.01
CA ALA A 144 -5.79 -21.88 -21.01
C ALA A 144 -6.44 -21.87 -22.41
N ARG A 145 -6.18 -20.85 -23.24
CA ARG A 145 -6.69 -20.80 -24.61
C ARG A 145 -5.97 -21.80 -25.51
N GLU A 146 -4.66 -21.96 -25.34
CA GLU A 146 -3.87 -22.96 -26.07
C GLU A 146 -4.34 -24.37 -25.74
N VAL A 147 -4.44 -24.71 -24.45
CA VAL A 147 -4.94 -26.01 -23.99
C VAL A 147 -6.35 -26.28 -24.52
N ARG A 148 -7.22 -25.27 -24.53
CA ARG A 148 -8.55 -25.42 -25.15
C ARG A 148 -8.45 -25.74 -26.64
N GLY A 149 -7.60 -25.06 -27.39
CA GLY A 149 -7.37 -25.34 -28.81
C GLY A 149 -6.86 -26.76 -29.04
N ASP A 150 -5.92 -27.22 -28.21
CA ASP A 150 -5.37 -28.58 -28.26
C ASP A 150 -6.41 -29.64 -27.92
N LEU A 151 -7.25 -29.39 -26.91
CA LEU A 151 -8.36 -30.28 -26.56
C LEU A 151 -9.38 -30.38 -27.71
N GLU A 152 -9.73 -29.26 -28.33
CA GLU A 152 -10.61 -29.26 -29.50
C GLU A 152 -9.98 -30.02 -30.69
N TRP A 153 -8.67 -29.85 -30.93
CA TRP A 153 -7.95 -30.56 -31.99
C TRP A 153 -7.86 -32.06 -31.73
N THR A 154 -7.48 -32.46 -30.51
CA THR A 154 -7.39 -33.87 -30.11
C THR A 154 -8.75 -34.54 -30.17
N GLN A 155 -9.82 -33.89 -29.70
CA GLN A 155 -11.19 -34.40 -29.80
C GLN A 155 -11.59 -34.66 -31.27
N LYS A 156 -11.34 -33.68 -32.17
CA LYS A 156 -11.61 -33.84 -33.61
C LYS A 156 -10.78 -34.97 -34.21
N LYS A 157 -9.49 -35.06 -33.86
CA LYS A 157 -8.58 -36.07 -34.39
C LYS A 157 -8.95 -37.48 -33.94
N VAL A 158 -9.26 -37.67 -32.65
CA VAL A 158 -9.72 -38.94 -32.09
C VAL A 158 -11.04 -39.34 -32.74
N THR A 159 -11.98 -38.41 -32.90
CA THR A 159 -13.28 -38.70 -33.56
C THR A 159 -13.08 -39.16 -35.02
N SER A 160 -12.20 -38.48 -35.77
CA SER A 160 -11.87 -38.87 -37.15
C SER A 160 -11.20 -40.24 -37.23
N LEU A 161 -10.23 -40.52 -36.34
CA LEU A 161 -9.54 -41.80 -36.29
C LEU A 161 -10.48 -42.94 -35.89
N ASN A 162 -11.39 -42.66 -34.96
CA ASN A 162 -12.43 -43.58 -34.52
C ASN A 162 -13.39 -43.93 -35.66
N ALA A 163 -13.86 -42.93 -36.41
CA ALA A 163 -14.70 -43.13 -37.59
C ALA A 163 -13.96 -43.91 -38.71
N LYS A 164 -12.65 -43.72 -38.87
CA LYS A 164 -11.85 -44.50 -39.81
C LYS A 164 -11.70 -45.95 -39.37
N ALA A 165 -11.43 -46.18 -38.08
CA ALA A 165 -11.26 -47.52 -37.52
C ALA A 165 -12.55 -48.35 -37.63
N SER A 166 -13.71 -47.75 -37.33
CA SER A 166 -15.00 -48.43 -37.44
C SER A 166 -15.35 -48.83 -38.88
N ARG A 167 -14.97 -48.02 -39.88
CA ARG A 167 -15.20 -48.31 -41.31
C ARG A 167 -14.22 -49.34 -41.87
N MET A 168 -12.94 -49.24 -41.54
CA MET A 168 -11.90 -50.11 -42.11
C MET A 168 -11.82 -51.48 -41.43
N ARG A 169 -12.07 -51.54 -40.12
CA ARG A 169 -11.88 -52.75 -39.29
C ARG A 169 -13.05 -52.94 -38.31
N PRO A 170 -14.27 -53.19 -38.81
CA PRO A 170 -15.48 -53.19 -37.97
C PRO A 170 -15.47 -54.26 -36.86
N LYS A 171 -14.98 -55.47 -37.16
CA LYS A 171 -14.96 -56.60 -36.19
C LYS A 171 -13.97 -56.36 -35.04
N GLU A 172 -12.76 -55.92 -35.37
CA GLU A 172 -11.72 -55.60 -34.38
C GLU A 172 -12.13 -54.38 -33.53
N TYR A 173 -12.70 -53.37 -34.18
CA TYR A 173 -13.21 -52.18 -33.52
C TYR A 173 -14.35 -52.50 -32.53
N ALA A 174 -15.33 -53.32 -32.91
CA ALA A 174 -16.40 -53.76 -32.01
C ALA A 174 -15.86 -54.56 -30.81
N LYS A 175 -14.90 -55.47 -31.04
CA LYS A 175 -14.24 -56.22 -29.96
C LYS A 175 -13.47 -55.30 -29.01
N ALA A 176 -12.77 -54.29 -29.52
CA ALA A 176 -12.05 -53.33 -28.71
C ALA A 176 -13.00 -52.45 -27.89
N ARG A 177 -14.09 -51.97 -28.50
CA ARG A 177 -15.10 -51.13 -27.83
C ARG A 177 -15.89 -51.88 -26.76
N ALA A 178 -16.12 -53.18 -26.94
CA ALA A 178 -16.69 -54.03 -25.89
C ALA A 178 -15.74 -54.23 -24.69
N ARG A 179 -14.42 -54.18 -24.92
CA ARG A 179 -13.40 -54.29 -23.84
C ARG A 179 -13.15 -52.97 -23.13
N TYR A 180 -13.23 -51.86 -23.87
CA TYR A 180 -12.97 -50.51 -23.36
C TYR A 180 -14.15 -49.60 -23.75
N PRO A 181 -15.24 -49.63 -22.99
CA PRO A 181 -16.34 -48.69 -23.18
C PRO A 181 -15.87 -47.27 -22.86
N SER A 182 -16.37 -46.30 -23.64
CA SER A 182 -16.13 -44.89 -23.36
C SER A 182 -16.83 -44.49 -22.06
N PRO A 183 -16.23 -43.61 -21.23
CA PRO A 183 -16.78 -43.22 -19.93
C PRO A 183 -18.11 -42.45 -19.97
N GLU A 184 -18.57 -42.04 -21.16
CA GLU A 184 -19.83 -41.30 -21.40
C GLU A 184 -21.00 -42.24 -21.79
N CYS A 185 -20.96 -43.52 -21.39
CA CYS A 185 -22.03 -44.49 -21.60
C CYS A 185 -22.71 -44.87 -20.29
#